data_AF-A0AAN7V9T9-F1
#
_entry.id   AF-A0AAN7V9T9-F1
#
_cell.length_a   1.000
_cell.length_b   1.000
_cell.length_c   1.000
_cell.angle_alpha   90.00
_cell.angle_beta   90.00
_cell.angle_gamma   90.00
#
_symmetry.space_group_name_H-M   'P 1'
#
loop_
_entity.id
_entity.type
_entity.pdbx_description
1 polymer ?
#
loop_
_entity_poly.entity_id
_entity_poly.type
_entity_poly.pdbx_seq_one_letter_code
_entity_poly.pdbx_strand_id
1 'polypeptide(L)'
;MKTTGPNKVVIKIDSQEQEIARSSRTNIKVLQEVANKENLISRKRMVKDIKLTSEDKPKQVAHKAIQTGEAVITAEDLTSDNELNVDYWRLLAEKRGESLNESLQENERLKDELECLENENKVCKDLLDESRHLVAVLQEMLENEEDEDTNDTDKSTNENS
;
A
#
# COMPACT_ATOMS: atom_id res chain seq x y z
N MET A 1 -38.97 32.04 -37.47
CA MET A 1 -38.36 31.67 -36.17
C MET A 1 -37.04 30.98 -36.48
N LYS A 2 -35.91 31.50 -36.00
CA LYS A 2 -34.57 30.94 -36.28
C LYS A 2 -34.13 30.14 -35.05
N THR A 3 -33.87 28.85 -35.20
CA THR A 3 -33.38 27.99 -34.13
C THR A 3 -31.86 28.08 -34.05
N THR A 4 -31.35 28.58 -32.94
CA THR A 4 -29.94 28.66 -32.61
C THR A 4 -29.48 27.30 -32.08
N GLY A 5 -28.59 26.61 -32.80
CA GLY A 5 -27.98 25.36 -32.34
C GLY A 5 -26.98 25.56 -31.21
N PRO A 6 -26.59 24.49 -30.48
CA PRO A 6 -25.69 24.58 -29.33
C PRO A 6 -24.24 24.86 -29.77
N ASN A 7 -23.67 25.96 -29.28
CA ASN A 7 -22.26 26.30 -29.45
C ASN A 7 -21.36 25.29 -28.73
N LYS A 8 -20.57 24.54 -29.49
CA LYS A 8 -19.56 23.61 -28.96
C LYS A 8 -18.26 24.38 -28.71
N VAL A 9 -17.97 24.69 -27.43
CA VAL A 9 -16.70 25.28 -27.02
C VAL A 9 -15.64 24.18 -27.02
N VAL A 10 -14.68 24.27 -27.94
CA VAL A 10 -13.51 23.38 -27.99
C VAL A 10 -12.41 24.03 -27.16
N ILE A 11 -12.18 23.50 -25.96
CA ILE A 11 -11.04 23.88 -25.12
C ILE A 11 -9.82 23.19 -25.72
N LYS A 12 -8.92 23.98 -26.35
CA LYS A 12 -7.58 23.51 -26.70
C LYS A 12 -6.72 23.56 -25.44
N ILE A 13 -6.43 22.37 -24.90
CA ILE A 13 -5.41 22.19 -23.89
C ILE A 13 -4.10 22.02 -24.65
N ASP A 14 -3.24 23.02 -24.61
CA ASP A 14 -1.89 22.90 -25.15
C ASP A 14 -1.13 21.85 -24.32
N SER A 15 -0.74 20.77 -25.00
CA SER A 15 -0.02 19.65 -24.43
C SER A 15 1.40 20.07 -24.05
N GLN A 16 1.57 20.44 -22.78
CA GLN A 16 2.87 20.71 -22.16
C GLN A 16 3.49 19.44 -21.53
N GLU A 17 2.93 18.26 -21.83
CA GLU A 17 3.34 16.99 -21.21
C GLU A 17 4.40 16.23 -22.02
N GLN A 18 4.71 16.64 -23.26
CA GLN A 18 5.61 15.88 -24.12
C GLN A 18 7.10 16.26 -24.00
N GLU A 19 7.45 17.37 -23.33
CA GLU A 19 8.86 17.76 -23.09
C GLU A 19 9.45 17.23 -21.77
N ILE A 20 8.62 16.94 -20.77
CA ILE A 20 9.09 16.49 -19.44
C ILE A 20 9.60 15.03 -19.47
N ALA A 21 9.15 14.23 -20.43
CA ALA A 21 9.58 12.83 -20.57
C ALA A 21 11.00 12.66 -21.14
N ARG A 22 11.58 13.70 -21.77
CA ARG A 22 12.91 13.61 -22.41
C ARG A 22 14.06 14.12 -21.54
N SER A 23 13.80 14.97 -20.55
CA SER A 23 14.82 15.49 -19.62
C SER A 23 15.20 14.51 -18.51
N SER A 24 14.43 13.43 -18.30
CA SER A 24 14.67 12.47 -17.21
C SER A 24 15.77 11.42 -17.48
N ARG A 25 16.30 11.31 -18.70
CA ARG A 25 17.22 10.20 -19.07
C ARG A 25 18.71 10.54 -19.06
N THR A 26 19.11 11.80 -18.88
CA THR A 26 20.54 12.18 -18.92
C THR A 26 21.19 12.27 -17.54
N ASN A 27 20.41 12.42 -16.47
CA ASN A 27 20.95 12.70 -15.13
C ASN A 27 21.26 11.45 -14.30
N ILE A 28 20.84 10.25 -14.73
CA ILE A 28 21.09 8.99 -14.00
C ILE A 28 22.50 8.43 -14.25
N LYS A 29 23.09 8.71 -15.42
CA LYS A 29 24.44 8.20 -15.75
C LYS A 29 25.55 8.91 -14.99
N VAL A 30 25.33 10.15 -14.55
CA VAL A 30 26.34 10.97 -13.86
C VAL A 30 26.53 10.54 -12.40
N LEU A 31 25.54 9.91 -11.77
CA LEU A 31 25.64 9.42 -10.39
C LEU A 31 26.04 7.94 -10.28
N GLN A 32 25.96 7.18 -11.38
CA GLN A 32 26.30 5.76 -11.38
C GLN A 32 27.82 5.50 -11.39
N GLU A 33 28.63 6.49 -11.77
CA GLU A 33 30.10 6.33 -11.87
C GLU A 33 30.83 6.48 -10.53
N VAL A 34 30.18 7.08 -9.52
CA VAL A 34 30.76 7.25 -8.16
C VAL A 34 30.41 6.07 -7.23
N ALA A 35 29.43 5.24 -7.58
CA ALA A 35 28.91 4.18 -6.70
C ALA A 35 29.66 2.83 -6.79
N ASN A 36 30.74 2.72 -7.57
CA ASN A 36 31.38 1.43 -7.87
C ASN A 36 32.80 1.23 -7.29
N LYS A 37 33.16 1.90 -6.19
CA LYS A 37 34.51 1.74 -5.60
C LYS A 37 34.63 1.55 -4.09
N GLU A 38 33.57 1.20 -3.34
CA GLU A 38 33.71 1.18 -1.86
C GLU A 38 33.31 -0.10 -1.11
N ASN A 39 32.56 -1.06 -1.66
CA ASN A 39 32.11 -2.19 -0.82
C ASN A 39 32.41 -3.59 -1.35
N LEU A 40 33.71 -3.85 -1.57
CA LEU A 40 34.24 -5.18 -1.90
C LEU A 40 35.29 -5.67 -0.90
N ILE A 41 35.14 -5.34 0.39
CA ILE A 41 35.85 -6.08 1.45
C ILE A 41 35.18 -7.44 1.63
N SER A 42 35.62 -8.32 0.73
CA SER A 42 35.51 -9.76 0.76
C SER A 42 35.64 -10.29 2.18
N ARG A 43 34.58 -10.94 2.65
CA ARG A 43 34.52 -11.79 3.84
C ARG A 43 35.53 -12.94 3.68
N LYS A 44 36.82 -12.69 3.90
CA LYS A 44 37.84 -13.74 4.02
C LYS A 44 37.68 -14.40 5.40
N ARG A 45 37.13 -15.61 5.38
CA ARG A 45 37.26 -16.59 6.47
C ARG A 45 38.76 -16.80 6.73
N MET A 46 39.24 -16.40 7.89
CA MET A 46 40.45 -16.96 8.49
C MET A 46 40.09 -17.43 9.89
N VAL A 47 39.84 -18.73 10.02
CA VAL A 47 39.97 -19.42 11.30
C VAL A 47 41.46 -19.46 11.57
N LYS A 48 41.90 -18.70 12.57
CA LYS A 48 43.25 -18.83 13.12
C LYS A 48 43.09 -18.85 14.63
N ASP A 49 43.39 -19.99 15.21
CA ASP A 49 43.32 -20.26 16.64
C ASP A 49 44.18 -19.24 17.40
N ILE A 50 43.53 -18.35 18.15
CA ILE A 50 44.19 -17.46 19.09
C ILE A 50 44.03 -18.09 20.47
N LYS A 51 45.08 -18.78 20.91
CA LYS A 51 45.27 -19.20 22.29
C LYS A 51 45.59 -17.95 23.13
N LEU A 52 44.59 -17.39 23.80
CA LEU A 52 44.75 -16.31 24.78
C LEU A 52 44.81 -16.92 26.19
N THR A 53 46.01 -17.09 26.70
CA THR A 53 46.29 -17.20 28.13
C THR A 53 46.75 -15.82 28.62
N SER A 54 45.90 -15.10 29.32
CA SER A 54 46.28 -14.13 30.36
C SER A 54 45.02 -13.55 30.98
N GLU A 55 44.97 -13.62 32.30
CA GLU A 55 43.90 -13.06 33.12
C GLU A 55 43.81 -11.55 32.92
N ASP A 56 42.62 -11.06 32.61
CA ASP A 56 42.28 -9.64 32.77
C ASP A 56 40.91 -9.53 33.42
N LYS A 57 40.90 -8.86 34.58
CA LYS A 57 39.73 -8.64 35.43
C LYS A 57 38.65 -7.87 34.65
N PRO A 58 37.36 -8.21 34.83
CA PRO A 58 36.28 -7.47 34.18
C PRO A 58 36.27 -6.03 34.71
N LYS A 59 36.56 -5.06 33.84
CA LYS A 59 36.30 -3.65 34.10
C LYS A 59 34.79 -3.49 34.23
N GLN A 60 34.31 -3.22 35.45
CA GLN A 60 32.93 -2.77 35.66
C GLN A 60 32.72 -1.49 34.86
N VAL A 61 31.90 -1.59 33.80
CA VAL A 61 31.39 -0.41 33.12
C VAL A 61 30.23 0.08 33.99
N ALA A 62 30.51 1.08 34.83
CA ALA A 62 29.46 1.74 35.58
C ALA A 62 28.49 2.36 34.56
N HIS A 63 27.29 1.80 34.46
CA HIS A 63 26.18 2.41 33.75
C HIS A 63 25.79 3.68 34.49
N LYS A 64 26.45 4.79 34.17
CA LYS A 64 25.92 6.11 34.48
C LYS A 64 24.72 6.28 33.57
N ALA A 65 23.54 5.97 34.09
CA ALA A 65 22.29 6.43 33.51
C ALA A 65 22.37 7.97 33.53
N ILE A 66 22.77 8.55 32.39
CA ILE A 66 22.69 9.98 32.17
C ILE A 66 21.20 10.25 32.06
N GLN A 67 20.61 10.71 33.16
CA GLN A 67 19.29 11.33 33.16
C GLN A 67 19.41 12.54 32.23
N THR A 68 19.04 12.32 30.97
CA THR A 68 19.15 13.32 29.92
C THR A 68 18.01 14.28 30.18
N GLY A 69 18.33 15.50 30.60
CA GLY A 69 17.35 16.57 30.70
C GLY A 69 16.71 16.84 29.34
N GLU A 70 15.55 17.49 29.34
CA GLU A 70 14.87 17.90 28.13
C GLU A 70 15.82 18.71 27.23
N ALA A 71 16.06 18.21 26.02
CA ALA A 71 16.97 18.80 25.06
C ALA A 71 16.32 20.04 24.43
N VAL A 72 16.65 21.22 24.94
CA VAL A 72 16.14 22.50 24.41
C VAL A 72 16.97 22.90 23.20
N ILE A 73 16.36 22.84 22.01
CA ILE A 73 16.97 23.37 20.78
C ILE A 73 16.81 24.89 20.78
N THR A 74 17.92 25.61 20.67
CA THR A 74 17.98 27.07 20.58
C THR A 74 18.06 27.54 19.12
N ALA A 75 17.78 28.83 18.85
CA ALA A 75 17.88 29.37 17.50
C ALA A 75 19.32 29.30 16.94
N GLU A 76 20.32 29.31 17.82
CA GLU A 76 21.73 29.18 17.48
C GLU A 76 22.07 27.76 16.99
N ASP A 77 21.40 26.73 17.51
CA ASP A 77 21.54 25.34 17.02
C ASP A 77 21.03 25.15 15.58
N LEU A 78 20.21 26.10 15.08
CA LEU A 78 19.64 26.06 13.72
C LEU A 78 20.33 27.03 12.74
N THR A 79 21.17 27.95 13.25
CA THR A 79 21.71 29.08 12.47
C THR A 79 23.24 29.25 12.56
N SER A 80 23.93 28.40 13.31
CA SER A 80 25.40 28.44 13.41
C SER A 80 26.08 27.69 12.25
N ASP A 81 27.15 28.27 11.69
CA ASP A 81 28.02 27.66 10.66
C ASP A 81 28.92 26.53 11.22
N ASN A 82 28.76 26.18 12.49
CA ASN A 82 29.54 25.16 13.20
C ASN A 82 28.90 23.77 13.06
N GLU A 83 29.62 22.71 13.47
CA GLU A 83 29.06 21.36 13.54
C GLU A 83 27.80 21.35 14.43
N LEU A 84 26.68 20.96 13.82
CA LEU A 84 25.36 20.88 14.44
C LEU A 84 25.39 20.07 15.74
N ASN A 85 24.69 20.59 16.75
CA ASN A 85 24.62 20.01 18.09
C ASN A 85 24.04 18.57 18.08
N VAL A 86 24.65 17.67 18.86
CA VAL A 86 24.21 16.28 19.05
C VAL A 86 22.76 16.18 19.52
N ASP A 87 22.32 17.15 20.32
CA ASP A 87 20.96 17.19 20.85
C ASP A 87 19.91 17.49 19.76
N TYR A 88 20.26 18.27 18.73
CA TYR A 88 19.39 18.50 17.56
C TYR A 88 19.13 17.19 16.81
N TRP A 89 20.19 16.43 16.52
CA TRP A 89 20.07 15.15 15.80
C TRP A 89 19.31 14.11 16.62
N ARG A 90 19.46 14.12 17.95
CA ARG A 90 18.69 13.25 18.84
C ARG A 90 17.20 13.53 18.72
N LEU A 91 16.78 14.78 18.88
CA LEU A 91 15.36 15.15 18.80
C LEU A 91 14.79 14.89 17.39
N LEU A 92 15.57 15.16 16.35
CA LEU A 92 15.16 14.88 14.98
C LEU A 92 14.96 13.38 14.72
N ALA A 93 15.86 12.53 15.26
CA ALA A 93 15.73 11.09 15.16
C ALA A 93 14.50 10.58 15.93
N GLU A 94 14.25 11.10 17.13
CA GLU A 94 13.07 10.78 17.94
C GLU A 94 11.78 11.15 17.20
N LYS A 95 11.66 12.40 16.73
CA LYS A 95 10.49 12.87 16.00
C LYS A 95 10.24 12.10 14.69
N ARG A 96 11.31 11.69 14.00
CA ARG A 96 11.20 10.81 12.82
C ARG A 96 10.74 9.41 13.22
N GLY A 97 11.20 8.90 14.36
CA GLY A 97 10.75 7.64 14.93
C GLY A 97 9.27 7.65 15.27
N GLU A 98 8.79 8.70 15.94
CA GLU A 98 7.37 8.91 16.25
C GLU A 98 6.52 8.96 14.98
N SER A 99 6.88 9.82 14.02
CA SER A 99 6.15 9.95 12.76
C SER A 99 6.12 8.65 11.94
N LEU A 100 7.22 7.89 11.95
CA LEU A 100 7.27 6.56 11.32
C LEU A 100 6.36 5.57 12.05
N ASN A 101 6.37 5.56 13.39
CA ASN A 101 5.53 4.67 14.18
C ASN A 101 4.04 4.95 13.96
N GLU A 102 3.64 6.23 13.95
CA GLU A 102 2.28 6.65 13.59
C GLU A 102 1.89 6.17 12.19
N SER A 103 2.79 6.33 11.21
CA SER A 103 2.55 5.89 9.83
C SER A 103 2.41 4.38 9.72
N LEU A 104 3.19 3.61 10.48
CA LEU A 104 3.12 2.15 10.50
C LEU A 104 1.83 1.67 11.16
N GLN A 105 1.43 2.29 12.28
CA GLN A 105 0.18 1.97 12.96
C GLN A 105 -1.04 2.25 12.08
N GLU A 106 -1.04 3.38 11.37
CA GLU A 106 -2.12 3.68 10.41
C GLU A 106 -2.11 2.69 9.24
N ASN A 107 -0.94 2.28 8.76
CA ASN A 107 -0.85 1.27 7.70
C ASN A 107 -1.43 -0.08 8.12
N GLU A 108 -1.17 -0.51 9.35
CA GLU A 108 -1.75 -1.71 9.94
C GLU A 108 -3.26 -1.58 10.06
N ARG A 109 -3.76 -0.47 10.64
CA ARG A 109 -5.20 -0.19 10.76
C ARG A 109 -5.91 -0.23 9.40
N LEU A 110 -5.32 0.38 8.37
CA LEU A 110 -5.89 0.41 7.03
C LEU A 110 -5.92 -0.97 6.37
N LYS A 111 -4.92 -1.83 6.65
CA LYS A 111 -4.91 -3.21 6.15
C LYS A 111 -6.03 -4.03 6.79
N ASP A 112 -6.21 -3.91 8.10
CA ASP A 112 -7.27 -4.61 8.81
C ASP A 112 -8.66 -4.17 8.32
N GLU A 113 -8.86 -2.88 8.10
CA GLU A 113 -10.09 -2.32 7.56
C GLU A 113 -10.35 -2.83 6.12
N LEU A 114 -9.30 -2.88 5.29
CA LEU A 114 -9.38 -3.39 3.93
C LEU A 114 -9.73 -4.89 3.91
N GLU A 115 -9.08 -5.70 4.74
CA GLU A 115 -9.39 -7.14 4.86
C GLU A 115 -10.84 -7.36 5.31
N CYS A 116 -11.32 -6.57 6.28
CA CYS A 116 -12.70 -6.64 6.74
C CYS A 116 -13.69 -6.34 5.61
N LEU A 117 -13.46 -5.24 4.87
CA LEU A 117 -14.31 -4.82 3.75
C LEU A 117 -14.26 -5.82 2.59
N GLU A 118 -13.10 -6.39 2.27
CA GLU A 118 -12.97 -7.42 1.23
C GLU A 118 -13.75 -8.68 1.60
N ASN A 119 -13.68 -9.10 2.86
CA ASN A 119 -14.44 -10.25 3.37
C ASN A 119 -15.95 -9.98 3.32
N GLU A 120 -16.40 -8.81 3.77
CA GLU A 120 -17.82 -8.43 3.69
C GLU A 120 -18.31 -8.39 2.23
N ASN A 121 -17.52 -7.80 1.34
CA ASN A 121 -17.84 -7.74 -0.08
C ASN A 121 -17.96 -9.14 -0.71
N LYS A 122 -17.06 -10.05 -0.33
CA LYS A 122 -17.10 -11.44 -0.76
C LYS A 122 -18.38 -12.13 -0.29
N VAL A 123 -18.73 -12.01 0.99
CA VAL A 123 -19.96 -12.59 1.54
C VAL A 123 -21.20 -12.05 0.82
N CYS A 124 -21.26 -10.73 0.56
CA CYS A 124 -22.36 -10.12 -0.18
C CYS A 124 -22.48 -10.64 -1.63
N LYS A 125 -21.35 -10.89 -2.30
CA LYS A 125 -21.34 -11.48 -3.65
C LYS A 125 -21.81 -12.92 -3.63
N ASP A 126 -21.32 -13.72 -2.69
CA ASP A 126 -21.71 -15.12 -2.55
C ASP A 126 -23.22 -15.23 -2.29
N LEU A 127 -23.78 -14.37 -1.42
CA LEU A 127 -25.22 -14.32 -1.16
C LEU A 127 -26.04 -13.88 -2.39
N LEU A 128 -25.52 -12.95 -3.18
CA LEU A 128 -26.17 -12.52 -4.42
C LEU A 128 -26.20 -13.65 -5.45
N ASP A 129 -25.12 -14.40 -5.57
CA ASP A 129 -25.04 -15.53 -6.50
C ASP A 129 -25.92 -16.70 -6.04
N GLU A 130 -25.99 -16.99 -4.74
CA GLU A 130 -26.96 -17.94 -4.17
C GLU A 130 -28.40 -17.50 -4.43
N SER A 131 -28.71 -16.21 -4.24
CA SER A 131 -30.05 -15.66 -4.49
C SER A 131 -30.42 -15.74 -5.98
N ARG A 132 -29.47 -15.48 -6.89
CA ARG A 132 -29.67 -15.67 -8.33
C ARG A 132 -29.90 -17.13 -8.68
N HIS A 133 -29.16 -18.04 -8.07
CA HIS A 133 -29.34 -19.47 -8.26
C HIS A 133 -30.72 -19.92 -7.79
N LEU A 134 -31.16 -19.47 -6.61
CA LEU A 134 -32.50 -19.76 -6.10
C LEU A 134 -33.59 -19.24 -7.05
N VAL A 135 -33.47 -18.02 -7.56
CA VAL A 135 -34.41 -17.46 -8.54
C VAL A 135 -34.45 -18.31 -9.81
N ALA A 136 -33.30 -18.75 -10.32
CA ALA A 136 -33.24 -19.60 -11.50
C ALA A 136 -33.94 -20.96 -11.28
N VAL A 137 -33.72 -21.60 -10.13
CA VAL A 137 -34.42 -22.85 -9.79
C VAL A 137 -35.93 -22.64 -9.68
N LEU A 138 -36.37 -21.54 -9.05
CA LEU A 138 -37.80 -21.23 -8.95
C LEU A 138 -38.43 -20.95 -10.32
N GLN A 139 -37.70 -20.30 -11.23
CA GLN A 139 -38.14 -20.10 -12.62
C GLN A 139 -38.28 -21.42 -13.37
N GLU A 140 -37.28 -22.32 -13.25
CA GLU A 140 -37.34 -23.66 -13.83
C GLU A 140 -38.55 -24.45 -13.32
N MET A 141 -38.84 -24.39 -12.02
CA MET A 141 -40.02 -25.06 -11.45
C MET A 141 -41.34 -24.52 -12.01
N LEU A 142 -41.46 -23.20 -12.17
CA LEU A 142 -42.67 -22.58 -12.73
C LEU A 142 -42.84 -22.90 -14.22
N GLU A 143 -41.76 -22.87 -15.00
CA GLU A 143 -41.78 -23.24 -16.42
C GLU A 143 -42.19 -24.70 -16.62
N ASN A 144 -41.70 -25.61 -15.77
CA ASN A 144 -42.10 -27.03 -15.81
C ASN A 144 -43.58 -27.25 -15.45
N GLU A 145 -44.18 -26.44 -14.57
CA GLU A 145 -45.61 -26.52 -14.24
C GLU A 145 -46.50 -26.02 -15.39
N GLU A 146 -46.09 -24.98 -16.13
CA GLU A 146 -46.84 -24.46 -17.28
C GLU A 146 -46.88 -25.45 -18.48
N ASP A 147 -45.84 -26.27 -18.65
CA ASP A 147 -45.75 -27.27 -19.72
C ASP A 147 -46.59 -28.55 -19.47
N GLU A 148 -46.92 -28.88 -18.21
CA GLU A 148 -47.78 -30.02 -17.88
C GLU A 148 -49.28 -29.74 -18.13
N ASP A 149 -49.74 -28.49 -17.94
CA ASP A 149 -51.16 -28.12 -18.09
C ASP A 149 -51.63 -28.03 -19.56
N THR A 150 -50.72 -27.93 -20.53
CA THR A 150 -51.08 -27.78 -21.95
C THR A 150 -51.29 -29.11 -22.71
N ASN A 151 -50.93 -30.26 -22.14
CA ASN A 151 -51.03 -31.56 -22.82
C ASN A 151 -52.34 -32.34 -22.57
N ASP A 152 -53.16 -31.96 -21.59
CA ASP A 152 -54.38 -32.73 -21.22
C ASP A 152 -55.70 -32.20 -21.82
N THR A 153 -55.68 -31.09 -22.58
CA THR A 153 -56.93 -30.45 -23.06
C THR A 153 -57.41 -30.88 -24.45
N ASP A 154 -56.71 -31.77 -25.17
CA ASP A 154 -57.04 -32.09 -26.58
C ASP A 154 -57.61 -33.50 -26.84
N LYS A 155 -58.28 -34.12 -25.86
CA LYS A 155 -58.87 -35.47 -26.04
C LYS A 155 -60.35 -35.64 -25.66
N SER A 156 -61.15 -34.58 -25.64
CA SER A 156 -62.60 -34.71 -25.37
C SER A 156 -63.48 -33.86 -26.28
N THR A 157 -63.29 -33.93 -27.60
CA THR A 157 -64.25 -33.42 -28.58
C THR A 157 -64.33 -34.30 -29.82
N ASN A 158 -64.71 -35.56 -29.66
CA ASN A 158 -65.33 -36.28 -30.77
C ASN A 158 -66.28 -37.38 -30.29
N GLU A 159 -67.34 -37.59 -31.06
CA GLU A 159 -68.34 -38.65 -30.97
C GLU A 159 -69.54 -38.38 -30.06
N ASN A 160 -70.53 -37.68 -30.63
CA ASN A 160 -71.87 -38.26 -30.81
C ASN A 160 -72.66 -37.42 -31.84
N SER A 161 -72.73 -37.94 -33.07
CA SER A 161 -73.77 -37.65 -34.06
C SER A 161 -74.94 -38.60 -33.87
#